data_AF-A0A1I2IY75-F1
#
_entry.id   AF-A0A1I2IY75-F1
#
_cell.length_a   1.000
_cell.length_b   1.000
_cell.length_c   1.000
_cell.angle_alpha   90.00
_cell.angle_beta   90.00
_cell.angle_gamma   90.00
#
_symmetry.space_group_name_H-M   'P 1'
#
loop_
_entity.id
_entity.type
_entity.pdbx_description
1 polymer ?
#
loop_
_entity_poly.entity_id
_entity_poly.type
_entity_poly.pdbx_seq_one_letter_code
_entity_poly.pdbx_strand_id
1 'polypeptide(L)'
;ADLLFEVLNQRYGRVSTVVTTNRPFSEWSAIFPNATCVGTLVDRLCHHAEIVEIAGDSYRLKEAKDRRSRRSQRANAVAAE
;
A
#
# COMPACT_ATOMS: atom_id res chain seq x y z
N ALA A 1 16.05 1.43 7.75
CA ALA A 1 14.75 2.15 7.86
C ALA A 1 14.95 3.58 8.36
N ASP A 2 16.19 4.05 8.45
CA ASP A 2 16.53 5.18 9.31
C ASP A 2 16.03 6.51 8.75
N LEU A 3 16.01 6.66 7.42
CA LEU A 3 15.40 7.82 6.76
C LEU A 3 13.88 7.89 6.98
N LEU A 4 13.17 6.75 6.90
CA LEU A 4 11.74 6.71 7.14
C LEU A 4 11.43 7.06 8.61
N PHE A 5 12.23 6.54 9.53
CA PHE A 5 12.15 6.87 10.94
C PHE A 5 12.40 8.36 11.21
N GLU A 6 13.42 8.94 10.59
CA GLU A 6 13.73 10.36 10.75
C GLU A 6 12.57 11.25 10.27
N VAL A 7 12.02 10.98 9.08
CA VAL A 7 10.88 11.72 8.53
C VAL A 7 9.66 11.59 9.44
N LEU A 8 9.32 10.37 9.87
CA LEU A 8 8.16 10.14 10.73
C LEU A 8 8.33 10.81 12.10
N ASN A 9 9.54 10.78 12.66
CA ASN A 9 9.84 11.46 13.92
C ASN A 9 9.69 12.97 13.85
N GLN A 10 10.13 13.58 12.76
CA GLN A 10 9.98 15.03 12.58
C GLN A 10 8.51 15.43 12.46
N ARG A 11 7.64 14.55 11.95
CA ARG A 11 6.20 14.79 11.77
C ARG A 11 5.36 14.39 12.98
N TYR A 12 5.84 13.46 13.80
CA TYR A 12 5.14 12.91 14.96
C TYR A 12 4.66 14.02 15.91
N GLY A 13 3.35 14.05 16.20
CA GLY A 13 2.72 15.04 17.06
C GLY A 13 2.70 16.47 16.51
N ARG A 14 3.12 16.70 15.26
CA ARG A 14 3.19 18.04 14.65
C ARG A 14 2.27 18.20 13.45
N VAL A 15 2.23 17.20 12.57
CA VAL A 15 1.43 17.24 11.33
C VAL A 15 0.83 15.88 10.99
N SER A 16 -0.36 15.89 10.40
CA SER A 16 -1.04 14.66 9.96
C SER A 16 -0.21 13.94 8.89
N THR A 17 -0.07 12.61 9.07
CA THR A 17 0.69 11.74 8.19
C THR A 17 -0.16 10.54 7.79
N VAL A 18 -0.28 10.30 6.48
CA VAL A 18 -0.96 9.11 5.94
C VAL A 18 0.09 8.16 5.40
N VAL A 19 0.01 6.89 5.79
CA VAL A 19 0.87 5.82 5.31
C VAL A 19 0.00 4.68 4.80
N THR A 20 0.27 4.21 3.59
CA THR A 20 -0.37 3.01 3.04
C THR A 20 0.64 1.88 2.99
N THR A 21 0.27 0.70 3.48
CA THR A 21 1.11 -0.50 3.42
C THR A 21 0.27 -1.68 2.96
N ASN A 22 0.85 -2.54 2.12
CA ASN A 22 0.27 -3.83 1.75
C ASN A 22 0.75 -4.96 2.68
N ARG A 23 1.51 -4.64 3.72
CA ARG A 23 2.07 -5.55 4.71
C ARG A 23 1.65 -5.12 6.12
N PRO A 24 1.23 -6.06 6.99
CA PRO A 24 0.94 -5.72 8.38
C PRO A 24 2.20 -5.24 9.12
N PHE A 25 2.04 -4.41 10.15
CA PHE A 25 3.18 -3.87 10.91
C PHE A 25 4.04 -4.95 11.58
N SER A 26 3.48 -6.13 11.88
CA SER A 26 4.21 -7.29 12.38
C SER A 26 5.28 -7.80 11.41
N GLU A 27 5.11 -7.60 10.11
CA GLU A 27 6.08 -8.00 9.08
C GLU A 27 7.19 -6.95 8.86
N TRP A 28 7.08 -5.76 9.45
CA TRP A 28 8.02 -4.67 9.16
C TRP A 28 9.44 -4.95 9.65
N SER A 29 9.60 -5.75 10.70
CA SER A 29 10.92 -6.21 11.17
C SER A 29 11.64 -7.05 10.11
N ALA A 30 10.89 -7.81 9.29
CA ALA A 30 11.46 -8.58 8.18
C ALA A 30 11.77 -7.71 6.95
N ILE A 31 10.99 -6.64 6.73
CA ILE A 31 11.22 -5.66 5.65
C ILE A 31 12.47 -4.81 5.94
N PHE A 32 12.74 -4.54 7.21
CA PHE A 32 13.87 -3.73 7.66
C PHE A 32 14.77 -4.50 8.65
N PRO A 33 15.47 -5.56 8.20
CA PRO A 33 16.15 -6.51 9.09
C PRO A 33 17.28 -5.90 9.93
N ASN A 34 17.90 -4.81 9.47
CA ASN A 34 19.00 -4.14 10.17
C ASN A 34 18.58 -2.87 10.91
N ALA A 35 17.29 -2.57 10.95
CA ALA A 35 16.80 -1.33 11.54
C ALA A 35 16.29 -1.57 12.95
N THR A 36 17.07 -1.14 13.94
CA THR A 36 16.67 -1.18 15.36
C THR A 36 15.51 -0.22 15.66
N CYS A 37 15.30 0.78 14.80
CA CYS A 37 14.27 1.80 14.95
C CYS A 37 12.85 1.36 14.55
N VAL A 38 12.66 0.15 14.01
CA VAL A 38 11.36 -0.31 13.49
C VAL A 38 10.29 -0.37 14.57
N GLY A 39 10.63 -0.88 15.77
CA GLY A 39 9.68 -0.93 16.89
C GLY A 39 9.20 0.47 17.27
N THR A 40 10.13 1.40 17.49
CA THR A 40 9.83 2.81 17.80
C THR A 40 9.08 3.51 16.67
N LEU A 41 9.38 3.17 15.42
CA LEU A 41 8.69 3.70 14.25
C LEU A 41 7.22 3.30 14.25
N VAL A 42 6.93 2.01 14.45
CA VAL A 42 5.56 1.47 14.48
C VAL A 42 4.80 2.04 15.67
N ASP A 43 5.43 2.10 16.83
CA ASP A 43 4.87 2.70 18.05
C ASP A 43 4.41 4.16 17.79
N ARG A 44 5.30 5.00 17.26
CA ARG A 44 4.99 6.41 16.96
C ARG A 44 3.92 6.58 15.89
N LEU A 45 3.90 5.70 14.88
CA LEU A 45 2.82 5.71 13.88
C LEU A 45 1.47 5.36 14.50
N CYS A 46 1.41 4.36 15.38
CA CYS A 46 0.15 3.84 15.91
C CYS A 46 -0.41 4.65 17.09
N HIS A 47 0.42 5.43 17.79
CA HIS A 47 -0.01 6.14 19.00
C HIS A 47 -1.18 7.11 18.78
N HIS A 48 -1.22 7.82 17.64
CA HIS A 48 -2.30 8.76 17.27
C HIS A 48 -2.81 8.50 15.85
N ALA A 49 -3.06 7.23 15.51
CA ALA A 49 -3.54 6.85 14.19
C ALA A 49 -4.92 6.17 14.22
N GLU A 50 -5.63 6.34 13.12
CA GLU A 50 -6.75 5.50 12.73
C GLU A 50 -6.26 4.49 11.69
N ILE A 51 -6.43 3.20 11.97
CA ILE A 51 -6.01 2.13 11.07
C ILE A 51 -7.23 1.72 10.23
N VAL A 52 -7.14 1.95 8.92
CA VAL A 52 -8.15 1.54 7.96
C VAL A 52 -7.66 0.31 7.22
N GLU A 53 -8.27 -0.84 7.52
CA GLU A 53 -8.01 -2.08 6.78
C GLU A 53 -8.75 -2.07 5.45
N ILE A 54 -8.00 -2.23 4.36
CA ILE A 54 -8.55 -2.24 3.00
C ILE A 54 -8.54 -3.69 2.50
N ALA A 55 -9.72 -4.31 2.52
CA ALA A 55 -9.96 -5.61 1.91
C ALA A 55 -10.66 -5.45 0.56
N GLY A 56 -10.20 -6.17 -0.46
CA GLY A 56 -10.85 -6.18 -1.77
C GLY A 56 -9.94 -6.63 -2.91
N ASP A 57 -10.56 -6.91 -4.05
CA ASP A 57 -9.85 -7.28 -5.26
C ASP A 57 -9.04 -6.10 -5.84
N SER A 58 -7.93 -6.42 -6.49
CA SER A 58 -7.12 -5.42 -7.19
C SER A 58 -7.92 -4.73 -8.29
N TYR A 59 -8.11 -3.41 -8.15
CA TYR A 59 -8.69 -2.57 -9.20
C TYR A 59 -7.92 -2.69 -10.52
N ARG A 60 -6.59 -2.81 -10.46
CA ARG A 60 -5.74 -2.99 -11.66
C ARG A 60 -6.07 -4.29 -12.39
N LEU A 61 -6.37 -5.36 -11.64
CA LEU A 61 -6.76 -6.64 -12.23
C LEU A 61 -8.15 -6.55 -12.89
N LYS A 62 -9.10 -5.87 -12.26
CA LYS A 62 -10.42 -5.60 -12.84
C LYS A 62 -10.28 -4.86 -14.17
N GLU A 63 -9.54 -3.76 -14.20
CA GLU A 63 -9.31 -3.00 -15.43
C GLU A 63 -8.61 -3.80 -16.52
N ALA A 64 -7.66 -4.67 -16.16
CA ALA A 64 -6.99 -5.56 -17.10
C ALA A 64 -7.96 -6.57 -17.72
N LYS A 65 -8.86 -7.16 -16.92
CA LYS A 65 -9.93 -8.05 -17.41
C LYS A 65 -10.89 -7.32 -18.34
N ASP A 66 -11.33 -6.12 -17.97
CA ASP A 66 -12.23 -5.30 -18.78
C ASP A 66 -11.60 -4.88 -20.11
N ARG A 67 -10.30 -4.56 -20.11
CA ARG A 67 -9.57 -4.23 -21.33
C ARG A 67 -9.45 -5.45 -22.25
N ARG A 68 -9.18 -6.63 -21.68
CA ARG A 68 -9.09 -7.88 -22.44
C ARG A 68 -10.43 -8.25 -23.08
N SER A 69 -11.53 -8.15 -22.32
CA SER A 69 -12.87 -8.47 -22.83
C SER A 69 -13.31 -7.53 -23.95
N ARG A 70 -13.06 -6.23 -23.83
CA ARG A 70 -13.32 -5.25 -24.91
C ARG A 70 -12.51 -5.55 -26.17
N ARG A 71 -11.25 -5.97 -26.02
CA ARG A 71 -10.40 -6.32 -27.16
C ARG A 71 -10.91 -7.57 -27.88
N SER A 72 -11.32 -8.61 -27.16
CA SER A 72 -11.88 -9.82 -27.78
C SER A 72 -13.21 -9.54 -28.47
N GLN A 73 -14.07 -8.70 -27.87
CA GLN A 73 -15.33 -8.29 -28.50
C GLN A 73 -15.10 -7.55 -29.81
N ARG A 74 -14.14 -6.60 -29.84
CA ARG A 74 -13.78 -5.90 -31.08
C ARG A 74 -13.20 -6.84 -32.14
N ALA A 75 -12.32 -7.76 -31.76
CA ALA A 75 -11.75 -8.72 -32.70
C ALA A 75 -12.82 -9.64 -33.32
N ASN A 76 -13.79 -10.09 -32.51
CA ASN A 76 -14.88 -10.93 -33.00
C ASN A 76 -15.84 -10.17 -33.92
N ALA A 77 -16.10 -8.88 -33.64
CA ALA A 77 -16.94 -8.05 -34.50
C ALA A 77 -16.31 -7.83 -35.89
N VAL A 78 -15.00 -7.59 -35.96
CA VAL A 78 -14.27 -7.45 -37.23
C VAL A 78 -14.21 -8.76 -38.01
N ALA A 79 -14.16 -9.91 -37.32
CA ALA A 79 -14.12 -11.22 -37.99
C ALA A 79 -15.50 -11.70 -38.47
N ALA A 80 -16.59 -11.06 -38.03
CA ALA A 80 -17.96 -11.39 -38.41
C ALA A 80 -18.50 -10.51 -39.57
N GLU A 81 -17.69 -9.55 -40.02
CA GLU A 81 -17.90 -8.70 -41.20
C GLU A 81 -17.04 -9.22 -42.36
#